data_AF-E9HEZ1-F1
#
_entry.id   AF-E9HEZ1-F1
#
_cell.length_a   1.000
_cell.length_b   1.000
_cell.length_c   1.000
_cell.angle_alpha   90.00
_cell.angle_beta   90.00
_cell.angle_gamma   90.00
#
_symmetry.space_group_name_H-M   'P 1'
#
loop_
_entity.id
_entity.type
_entity.pdbx_description
1 polymer ?
#
loop_
_entity_poly.entity_id
_entity_poly.type
_entity_poly.pdbx_seq_one_letter_code
_entity_poly.pdbx_strand_id
1 'polypeptide(L)'
;MVSTLGFRPAVREQVESLDAESMIVEAQQSHEDKGRFLQPFSTIDVVMRTALIPGKHALQSLSAKHTYLLKSGSVVIDLAAHAGGNCALSRLAETIVTPQGVTIVEEGNAPRHLPGDT
;
A
#
# COMPACT_ATOMS: atom_id res chain seq x y z
N MET A 1 -6.37 14.56 -2.82
CA MET A 1 -5.02 14.75 -2.25
C MET A 1 -4.29 13.43 -2.33
N VAL A 2 -3.08 13.40 -2.89
CA VAL A 2 -2.26 12.19 -3.00
C VAL A 2 -1.08 12.34 -2.05
N SER A 3 -0.80 11.30 -1.27
CA SER A 3 0.32 11.29 -0.34
C SER A 3 1.07 9.97 -0.43
N THR A 4 2.39 10.02 -0.23
CA THR A 4 3.28 8.87 -0.38
C THR A 4 4.13 8.68 0.87
N LEU A 5 4.51 7.43 1.11
CA LEU A 5 5.37 7.04 2.22
C LEU A 5 6.53 6.21 1.66
N GLY A 6 7.77 6.60 1.97
CA GLY A 6 8.95 5.87 1.49
C GLY A 6 10.20 6.12 2.33
N PHE A 7 11.25 5.33 2.08
CA PHE A 7 12.51 5.40 2.82
C PHE A 7 13.63 6.13 2.08
N ARG A 8 13.44 6.43 0.78
CA ARG A 8 14.47 6.99 -0.10
C ARG A 8 14.24 8.48 -0.30
N PRO A 9 15.06 9.38 0.31
CA PRO A 9 14.92 10.82 0.12
C PRO A 9 15.03 11.24 -1.35
N ALA A 10 15.81 10.50 -2.15
CA ALA A 10 16.00 10.76 -3.58
C ALA A 10 14.71 10.72 -4.43
N VAL A 11 13.63 10.10 -3.93
CA VAL A 11 12.35 9.99 -4.65
C VAL A 11 11.46 11.23 -4.40
N ARG A 12 11.80 12.09 -3.44
CA ARG A 12 11.01 13.27 -3.06
C ARG A 12 10.68 14.16 -4.26
N GLU A 13 11.70 14.56 -5.02
CA GLU A 13 11.54 15.44 -6.18
C GLU A 13 10.58 14.84 -7.22
N GLN A 14 10.64 13.53 -7.42
CA GLN A 14 9.76 12.82 -8.36
C GLN A 14 8.32 12.75 -7.87
N VAL A 15 8.09 12.67 -6.56
CA VAL A 15 6.74 12.66 -5.98
C VAL A 15 6.14 14.06 -6.05
N GLU A 16 6.93 15.07 -5.71
CA GLU A 16 6.50 16.47 -5.71
C GLU A 16 6.22 16.98 -7.13
N SER A 17 6.97 16.53 -8.14
CA SER A 17 6.69 16.86 -9.55
C SER A 17 5.38 16.26 -10.09
N LEU A 18 4.81 15.29 -9.37
CA LEU A 18 3.50 14.68 -9.65
C LEU A 18 2.39 15.24 -8.76
N ASP A 19 2.62 16.40 -8.12
CA ASP A 19 1.67 17.07 -7.22
C ASP A 19 1.23 16.21 -6.02
N ALA A 20 2.10 15.31 -5.54
CA ALA A 20 1.87 14.47 -4.38
C ALA A 20 2.74 14.91 -3.18
N GLU A 21 2.22 14.69 -1.97
CA GLU A 21 2.96 14.96 -0.74
C GLU A 21 3.88 13.78 -0.40
N SER A 22 5.15 14.06 -0.09
CA SER A 22 6.13 13.03 0.27
C SER A 22 6.37 12.96 1.78
N MET A 23 6.23 11.77 2.35
CA MET A 23 6.70 11.48 3.70
C MET A 23 7.86 10.49 3.65
N ILE A 24 9.03 10.95 4.08
CA ILE A 24 10.22 10.11 4.20
C ILE A 24 10.33 9.62 5.64
N VAL A 25 10.41 8.31 5.80
CA VAL A 25 10.60 7.65 7.09
C VAL A 25 11.99 7.05 7.15
N GLU A 26 12.63 7.12 8.31
CA GLU A 26 13.89 6.44 8.55
C GLU A 26 13.64 4.94 8.70
N ALA A 27 14.52 4.13 8.12
CA ALA A 27 14.42 2.67 8.24
C ALA A 27 14.83 2.24 9.66
N GLN A 28 13.96 2.45 10.65
CA GLN A 28 14.10 1.85 11.96
C GLN A 28 13.56 0.41 11.90
N GLN A 29 14.44 -0.56 12.16
CA GLN A 29 14.08 -1.95 12.35
C GLN A 29 13.50 -2.11 13.76
N SER A 30 12.18 -1.96 13.90
CA SER A 30 11.46 -2.50 15.04
C SER A 30 10.11 -3.05 14.58
N HIS A 31 9.73 -4.20 15.15
CA HIS A 31 8.54 -4.99 14.80
C HIS A 31 7.19 -4.26 15.00
N GLU A 32 7.20 -3.00 15.44
CA GLU A 32 6.01 -2.17 15.66
C GLU A 32 6.26 -0.69 15.29
N ASP A 33 7.03 -0.39 14.23
CA ASP A 33 7.13 0.99 13.77
C ASP A 33 5.81 1.45 13.15
N LYS A 34 5.06 2.17 13.99
CA LYS A 34 3.88 2.98 13.67
C LYS A 34 4.31 4.04 12.65
N GLY A 35 4.41 3.64 11.38
CA GLY A 35 4.55 4.58 10.28
C GLY A 35 3.55 5.70 10.50
N ARG A 36 4.05 6.91 10.74
CA ARG A 36 3.18 8.05 10.98
C ARG A 36 2.54 8.35 9.63
N PHE A 37 1.26 8.07 9.50
CA PHE A 37 0.53 8.41 8.28
C PHE A 37 0.34 9.92 8.27
N LEU A 38 0.46 10.54 7.08
CA LEU A 38 0.17 11.96 6.91
C LEU A 38 -1.29 12.29 7.28
N GLN A 39 -2.16 11.28 7.24
CA GLN A 39 -3.59 11.41 7.49
C GLN A 39 -4.12 10.27 8.38
N PRO A 40 -5.18 10.50 9.16
CA PRO A 40 -5.89 9.43 9.82
C PRO A 40 -6.45 8.42 8.80
N PHE A 41 -6.36 7.12 9.08
CA PHE A 41 -6.89 6.09 8.18
C PHE A 41 -8.36 6.29 7.81
N SER A 42 -9.16 6.82 8.74
CA SER A 42 -10.58 7.07 8.53
C SER A 42 -10.90 8.12 7.46
N THR A 43 -9.90 8.87 6.99
CA THR A 43 -10.06 9.86 5.92
C THR A 43 -9.55 9.36 4.56
N ILE A 44 -8.99 8.15 4.48
CA ILE A 44 -8.36 7.63 3.27
C ILE A 44 -9.36 6.78 2.49
N ASP A 45 -9.64 7.16 1.24
CA ASP A 45 -10.50 6.38 0.33
C ASP A 45 -9.71 5.28 -0.41
N VAL A 46 -8.42 5.49 -0.71
CA VAL A 46 -7.60 4.52 -1.46
C VAL A 46 -6.20 4.39 -0.84
N VAL A 47 -5.73 3.16 -0.64
CA VAL A 47 -4.35 2.84 -0.23
C VAL A 47 -3.71 1.96 -1.29
N MET A 48 -2.56 2.38 -1.83
CA MET A 48 -1.74 1.55 -2.71
C MET A 48 -0.43 1.15 -2.02
N ARG A 49 -0.09 -0.15 -2.04
CA ARG A 49 1.17 -0.66 -1.47
C ARG A 49 2.00 -1.38 -2.53
N THR A 50 3.22 -0.92 -2.71
CA THR A 50 4.11 -1.38 -3.79
C THR A 50 5.50 -1.78 -3.29
N ALA A 51 5.72 -1.76 -1.98
CA ALA A 51 7.02 -2.07 -1.41
C ALA A 51 7.35 -3.54 -1.64
N LEU A 52 8.41 -3.80 -2.41
CA LEU A 52 8.93 -5.13 -2.69
C LEU A 52 10.45 -5.05 -2.85
N ILE A 53 11.16 -5.91 -2.14
CA ILE A 53 12.60 -6.11 -2.34
C ILE A 53 12.76 -7.44 -3.08
N PRO A 54 13.41 -7.47 -4.25
CA PRO A 54 13.61 -8.71 -5.00
C PRO A 54 14.25 -9.81 -4.15
N GLY A 55 13.67 -11.02 -4.20
CA GLY A 55 14.15 -12.18 -3.45
C GLY A 55 13.86 -12.14 -1.94
N LYS A 56 13.14 -11.14 -1.44
CA LYS A 56 12.68 -11.08 -0.04
C LYS A 56 11.17 -11.12 0.03
N HIS A 57 10.68 -11.61 1.18
CA HIS A 57 9.27 -11.46 1.52
C HIS A 57 8.89 -9.98 1.60
N ALA A 58 7.69 -9.65 1.15
CA ALA A 58 7.14 -8.31 1.27
C ALA A 58 7.07 -7.89 2.75
N LEU A 59 7.26 -6.59 2.99
CA LEU A 59 7.16 -6.03 4.32
C LEU A 59 5.70 -5.78 4.64
N GLN A 60 5.12 -6.58 5.54
CA GLN A 60 3.75 -6.39 6.01
C GLN A 60 3.63 -5.07 6.79
N SER A 61 3.31 -4.02 6.06
CA SER A 61 3.42 -2.63 6.49
C SER A 61 2.04 -1.98 6.67
N LEU A 62 0.97 -2.66 6.22
CA LEU A 62 -0.42 -2.36 6.53
C LEU A 62 -1.03 -3.54 7.31
N SER A 63 -1.20 -3.37 8.61
CA SER A 63 -1.80 -4.40 9.48
C SER A 63 -3.31 -4.51 9.25
N ALA A 64 -3.90 -5.65 9.62
CA ALA A 64 -5.36 -5.82 9.58
C ALA A 64 -6.10 -4.75 10.40
N LYS A 65 -5.54 -4.37 11.56
CA LYS A 65 -6.07 -3.30 12.40
C LYS A 65 -6.12 -1.96 11.65
N HIS A 66 -5.05 -1.61 10.94
CA HIS A 66 -5.03 -0.39 10.13
C HIS A 66 -6.03 -0.45 8.98
N THR A 67 -6.14 -1.59 8.30
CA THR A 67 -7.14 -1.79 7.24
C THR A 67 -8.56 -1.57 7.76
N TYR A 68 -8.89 -2.09 8.95
CA TYR A 68 -10.22 -1.92 9.54
C TYR A 68 -10.53 -0.50 10.03
N LEU A 69 -9.53 0.38 10.12
CA LEU A 69 -9.71 1.80 10.45
C LEU A 69 -9.96 2.67 9.23
N LEU A 70 -9.82 2.11 8.02
CA LEU A 70 -10.18 2.81 6.79
C LEU A 70 -11.69 3.06 6.75
N LYS A 71 -12.08 4.07 5.97
CA LYS A 71 -13.48 4.39 5.72
C LYS A 71 -14.17 3.21 5.01
N SER A 72 -15.43 2.95 5.35
CA SER A 72 -16.23 1.96 4.62
C SER A 72 -16.36 2.40 3.16
N GLY A 73 -16.16 1.47 2.23
CA GLY A 73 -16.08 1.73 0.80
C GLY A 73 -14.67 2.06 0.30
N SER A 74 -13.68 2.19 1.19
CA SER A 74 -12.28 2.38 0.77
C SER A 74 -11.72 1.15 0.08
N VAL A 75 -10.69 1.37 -0.74
CA VAL A 75 -10.00 0.32 -1.50
C VAL A 75 -8.53 0.25 -1.12
N VAL A 76 -8.04 -0.96 -0.85
CA VAL A 76 -6.62 -1.28 -0.72
C VAL A 76 -6.19 -2.02 -1.97
N ILE A 77 -5.17 -1.54 -2.66
CA ILE A 77 -4.50 -2.24 -3.75
C ILE A 77 -3.10 -2.56 -3.26
N ASP A 78 -2.76 -3.83 -3.18
CA ASP A 78 -1.40 -4.25 -2.87
C ASP A 78 -0.85 -5.00 -4.10
N LEU A 79 0.41 -4.71 -4.43
CA LEU A 79 1.07 -5.21 -5.64
C LEU A 79 2.13 -6.27 -5.29
N ALA A 80 2.25 -6.64 -4.01
CA ALA A 80 3.26 -7.54 -3.51
C ALA A 80 2.70 -8.84 -2.89
N ALA A 81 1.42 -9.18 -3.07
CA ALA A 81 0.87 -10.43 -2.51
C ALA A 81 1.59 -11.69 -2.98
N HIS A 82 2.13 -11.69 -4.20
CA HIS A 82 2.92 -12.82 -4.71
C HIS A 82 4.19 -13.10 -3.87
N ALA A 83 4.69 -12.09 -3.16
CA ALA A 83 5.81 -12.18 -2.23
C ALA A 83 5.36 -12.10 -0.76
N GLY A 84 4.07 -12.37 -0.49
CA GLY A 84 3.48 -12.41 0.84
C GLY A 84 2.78 -11.13 1.33
N GLY A 85 2.72 -10.08 0.50
CA GLY A 85 1.85 -8.93 0.71
C GLY A 85 2.38 -7.85 1.66
N ASN A 86 2.08 -6.61 1.33
CA ASN A 86 2.22 -5.46 2.22
C ASN A 86 1.01 -5.29 3.13
N CYS A 87 -0.18 -5.75 2.72
CA CYS A 87 -1.38 -5.79 3.55
C CYS A 87 -1.56 -7.19 4.17
N ALA A 88 -1.74 -7.23 5.49
CA ALA A 88 -1.92 -8.48 6.24
C ALA A 88 -3.15 -9.31 5.79
N LEU A 89 -4.10 -8.67 5.10
CA LEU A 89 -5.35 -9.29 4.64
C LEU A 89 -5.35 -9.63 3.15
N SER A 90 -4.29 -9.27 2.42
CA SER A 90 -4.16 -9.58 0.99
C SER A 90 -4.08 -11.08 0.75
N ARG A 91 -4.69 -11.53 -0.35
CA ARG A 91 -4.52 -12.89 -0.89
C ARG A 91 -4.28 -12.80 -2.37
N LEU A 92 -3.29 -13.54 -2.85
CA LEU A 92 -2.86 -13.49 -4.24
C LEU A 92 -4.02 -13.82 -5.19
N ALA A 93 -4.24 -12.96 -6.18
CA ALA A 93 -5.27 -13.12 -7.22
C ALA A 93 -6.72 -13.18 -6.67
N GLU A 94 -6.97 -12.53 -5.53
CA GLU A 94 -8.30 -12.41 -4.94
C GLU A 94 -8.71 -10.95 -4.72
N THR A 95 -10.01 -10.69 -4.78
CA THR A 95 -10.61 -9.47 -4.25
C THR A 95 -11.44 -9.82 -3.03
N ILE A 96 -11.14 -9.18 -1.89
CA ILE A 96 -11.77 -9.48 -0.60
C ILE A 96 -12.48 -8.23 -0.10
N VAL A 97 -13.69 -8.37 0.42
CA VAL A 97 -14.38 -7.31 1.14
C VAL A 97 -14.36 -7.63 2.63
N THR A 98 -13.83 -6.71 3.44
CA THR A 98 -13.78 -6.88 4.90
C THR A 98 -15.16 -6.66 5.53
N PRO A 99 -15.41 -7.14 6.76
CA PRO A 99 -16.65 -6.84 7.49
C PRO A 99 -16.94 -5.34 7.68
N GLN A 100 -15.90 -4.49 7.64
CA GLN A 100 -15.97 -3.03 7.75
C GLN A 100 -16.21 -2.33 6.40
N GLY A 101 -16.41 -3.10 5.33
CA GLY A 101 -16.73 -2.57 4.00
C GLY A 101 -15.52 -2.07 3.21
N VAL A 102 -14.29 -2.46 3.59
CA VAL A 102 -13.07 -2.12 2.83
C VAL A 102 -12.81 -3.21 1.80
N THR A 103 -12.57 -2.81 0.55
CA THR A 103 -12.22 -3.74 -0.54
C THR A 103 -10.72 -3.85 -0.64
N ILE A 104 -10.18 -5.07 -0.66
CA ILE A 104 -8.76 -5.35 -0.86
C ILE A 104 -8.63 -6.05 -2.21
N VAL A 105 -7.86 -5.47 -3.12
CA VAL A 105 -7.68 -5.93 -4.49
C VAL A 105 -6.25 -6.40 -4.66
N GLU A 106 -6.12 -7.64 -5.08
CA GLU A 106 -4.87 -8.26 -5.49
C GLU A 106 -5.04 -8.90 -6.84
N GLU A 107 -4.62 -8.18 -7.89
CA GLU A 107 -4.56 -8.74 -9.23
C GLU A 107 -3.18 -9.40 -9.36
N GLY A 108 -3.14 -10.74 -9.30
CA GLY A 108 -1.87 -11.50 -9.30
C GLY A 108 -0.95 -11.22 -10.49
N ASN A 109 -1.43 -10.50 -11.51
CA ASN A 109 -0.64 -9.95 -12.61
C ASN A 109 -1.30 -8.70 -13.23
N ALA A 110 -1.18 -7.54 -12.58
CA ALA A 110 -1.78 -6.29 -13.06
C ALA A 110 -1.42 -5.89 -14.52
N PRO A 111 -0.16 -6.02 -15.01
CA PRO A 111 0.18 -5.68 -16.40
C PRO A 111 -0.61 -6.46 -17.46
N ARG A 112 -1.05 -7.69 -17.16
CA ARG A 112 -1.83 -8.51 -18.11
C ARG A 112 -3.13 -7.86 -18.56
N HIS A 113 -3.67 -6.93 -17.77
CA HIS A 113 -4.94 -6.26 -18.05
C HIS A 113 -4.80 -5.02 -18.94
N LEU A 114 -3.56 -4.68 -19.35
CA LEU A 114 -3.24 -3.59 -20.27
C LEU A 114 -2.64 -4.15 -21.58
N PRO A 115 -3.44 -4.81 -22.44
CA PRO A 115 -2.94 -5.51 -23.63
C PRO A 115 -2.39 -4.60 -24.75
N GLY A 116 -2.52 -3.27 -24.65
CA GLY A 116 -2.14 -2.31 -25.69
C GLY A 116 -0.78 -1.61 -25.47
N ASP A 117 -0.14 -1.78 -24.31
CA ASP A 117 1.12 -1.11 -23.96
C ASP A 117 2.33 -2.04 -24.22
N THR A 118 2.54 -2.42 -25.49
CA THR A 118 3.75 -3.13 -25.98
C THR A 118 4.72 -2.22 -26.69
#